data_AF-A0A2V7PCE2-F1
#
_entry.id   AF-A0A2V7PCE2-F1
#
_cell.length_a   1.000
_cell.length_b   1.000
_cell.length_c   1.000
_cell.angle_alpha   90.00
_cell.angle_beta   90.00
_cell.angle_gamma   90.00
#
_symmetry.space_group_name_H-M   'P 1'
#
loop_
_entity.id
_entity.type
_entity.pdbx_description
1 polymer ?
#
loop_
_entity_poly.entity_id
_entity_poly.type
_entity_poly.pdbx_seq_one_letter_code
_entity_poly.pdbx_strand_id
1 'polypeptide(L)' 'MSVVEEYQPVFTGKTLDRLREVFTRYPTKAAAMLPALWLVQEARGWVSDRSMVEVGELLGVTPAHVRGVVTF' A
#
# COMPACT_ATOMS: atom_id res chain seq x y z
N MET A 1 10.29 26.12 -12.23
CA MET A 1 10.93 24.80 -12.10
C MET A 1 10.04 23.97 -11.20
N SER A 2 9.38 22.94 -11.74
CA SER A 2 8.56 22.04 -10.92
C SER A 2 9.52 21.11 -10.19
N VAL A 3 9.58 21.20 -8.87
CA VAL A 3 10.31 20.23 -8.05
C VAL A 3 9.57 18.91 -8.23
N VAL A 4 10.21 17.90 -8.79
CA VAL A 4 9.64 16.56 -8.84
C VAL A 4 9.64 16.09 -7.38
N GLU A 5 8.50 16.18 -6.71
CA GLU A 5 8.38 15.72 -5.33
C GLU A 5 8.70 14.23 -5.31
N GLU A 6 9.79 13.90 -4.62
CA GLU A 6 10.28 12.54 -4.48
C GLU A 6 9.28 11.76 -3.62
N TYR A 7 8.90 10.57 -4.08
CA TYR A 7 7.92 9.76 -3.40
C TYR A 7 8.45 9.31 -2.02
N GLN A 8 7.69 9.59 -0.96
CA GLN A 8 8.05 9.18 0.41
C GLN A 8 7.35 7.87 0.79
N PRO A 9 8.02 6.70 0.83
CA PRO A 9 7.34 5.42 1.05
C PRO A 9 6.48 5.38 2.32
N VAL A 10 5.27 4.82 2.22
CA VAL A 10 4.34 4.68 3.35
C VAL A 10 4.83 3.60 4.31
N PHE A 11 5.28 2.47 3.78
CA PHE A 11 5.58 1.29 4.58
C PHE A 11 7.03 1.34 5.07
N THR A 12 7.25 2.25 6.02
CA THR A 12 8.50 2.41 6.77
C THR A 12 8.23 2.38 8.27
N GLY A 13 9.27 2.11 9.07
CA GLY A 13 9.19 2.09 10.53
C GLY A 13 7.97 1.33 11.08
N LYS A 14 7.18 1.98 11.93
CA LYS A 14 6.00 1.39 12.58
C LYS A 14 4.92 0.93 11.59
N THR A 15 4.76 1.60 10.46
CA THR A 15 3.77 1.22 9.45
C THR A 15 4.14 -0.09 8.76
N LEU A 16 5.44 -0.28 8.50
CA LEU A 16 5.95 -1.55 7.96
C LEU A 16 5.78 -2.69 8.97
N ASP A 17 6.03 -2.44 10.25
CA ASP A 17 5.87 -3.46 11.29
C ASP A 17 4.41 -3.89 11.45
N ARG A 18 3.46 -2.93 11.38
CA ARG A 18 2.02 -3.24 11.34
C ARG A 18 1.65 -4.05 10.11
N LEU A 19 2.19 -3.74 8.93
CA LEU A 19 1.95 -4.53 7.72
C LEU A 19 2.46 -5.97 7.88
N ARG A 20 3.64 -6.15 8.49
CA ARG A 20 4.19 -7.48 8.76
C ARG A 20 3.30 -8.29 9.70
N GLU A 21 2.72 -7.67 10.72
CA GLU A 21 1.75 -8.31 11.60
C GLU A 21 0.46 -8.67 10.87
N VAL A 22 -0.02 -7.79 9.99
CA VAL A 22 -1.17 -8.08 9.13
C VAL A 22 -0.91 -9.34 8.31
N PHE A 23 0.27 -9.49 7.69
CA PHE A 23 0.59 -10.66 6.88
C PHE A 23 0.50 -12.00 7.63
N THR A 24 0.72 -12.04 8.94
CA THR A 24 0.62 -13.31 9.70
C THR A 24 -0.82 -13.81 9.83
N ARG A 25 -1.81 -12.98 9.50
CA ARG A 25 -3.24 -13.28 9.61
C ARG A 25 -3.84 -13.81 8.30
N TYR A 26 -3.06 -13.81 7.22
CA TYR A 26 -3.52 -14.20 5.89
C TYR A 26 -2.65 -15.31 5.29
N PRO A 27 -3.23 -16.25 4.53
CA PRO A 27 -2.49 -17.33 3.90
C PRO A 27 -1.56 -16.86 2.77
N THR A 28 -1.85 -15.70 2.18
CA THR A 28 -1.03 -15.08 1.13
C THR A 28 -0.95 -13.57 1.35
N LYS A 29 0.12 -12.92 0.86
CA LYS A 29 0.27 -11.47 0.96
C LYS A 29 -0.85 -10.73 0.22
N ALA A 30 -1.23 -11.19 -0.98
CA ALA A 30 -2.30 -10.57 -1.76
C ALA A 30 -3.65 -10.51 -1.00
N ALA A 31 -3.94 -11.48 -0.13
CA ALA A 31 -5.15 -11.46 0.69
C ALA A 31 -5.17 -10.34 1.74
N ALA A 32 -4.03 -9.72 2.03
CA ALA A 32 -3.91 -8.54 2.90
C ALA A 32 -4.12 -7.20 2.17
N MET A 33 -4.71 -7.20 0.96
CA MET A 33 -4.96 -5.99 0.15
C MET A 33 -5.68 -4.88 0.92
N LEU A 34 -6.86 -5.17 1.47
CA LEU A 34 -7.67 -4.16 2.16
C LEU A 34 -6.97 -3.61 3.41
N PRO A 35 -6.40 -4.44 4.30
CA PRO A 35 -5.58 -3.93 5.41
C PRO A 35 -4.40 -3.05 4.96
N ALA A 36 -3.68 -3.43 3.89
CA ALA A 36 -2.56 -2.63 3.39
C ALA A 36 -3.01 -1.26 2.88
N LEU A 37 -4.11 -1.22 2.10
CA LEU A 37 -4.72 0.03 1.63
C LEU A 37 -5.21 0.90 2.78
N TRP A 38 -5.76 0.29 3.84
CA TRP A 38 -6.18 1.03 5.02
C TRP A 38 -5.00 1.69 5.75
N LEU A 39 -3.84 1.02 5.87
CA LEU A 39 -2.63 1.62 6.43
C LEU A 39 -2.13 2.82 5.60
N VAL A 40 -2.24 2.75 4.27
CA VAL A 40 -1.95 3.91 3.39
C VAL A 40 -2.89 5.07 3.69
N GLN A 41 -4.19 4.80 3.77
CA GLN A 41 -5.19 5.84 3.99
C GLN A 41 -5.07 6.44 5.40
N GLU A 42 -4.72 5.65 6.41
CA GLU A 42 -4.42 6.14 7.76
C GLU A 42 -3.19 7.05 7.77
N ALA A 43 -2.14 6.71 7.01
CA ALA A 43 -0.90 7.49 6.94
C ALA A 43 -1.02 8.78 6.12
N ARG A 44 -1.89 8.82 5.11
CA ARG A 44 -1.94 9.92 4.11
C ARG A 44 -3.29 10.59 3.93
N GLY A 45 -4.36 10.03 4.47
CA GLY A 45 -5.75 10.47 4.21
C GLY A 45 -6.32 10.04 2.86
N TRP A 46 -5.49 9.57 1.92
CA TRP A 46 -5.91 9.12 0.57
C TRP A 46 -4.99 8.03 0.01
N VAL A 47 -5.46 7.34 -1.02
CA VAL A 47 -4.67 6.35 -1.77
C VAL A 47 -4.32 6.95 -3.13
N SER A 48 -3.07 7.39 -3.30
CA SER A 48 -2.58 7.93 -4.58
C SER A 48 -2.11 6.83 -5.53
N ASP A 49 -1.95 7.17 -6.81
CA ASP A 49 -1.38 6.26 -7.82
C ASP A 49 -0.02 5.68 -7.40
N ARG A 50 0.85 6.50 -6.80
CA ARG A 50 2.14 6.04 -6.29
C ARG A 50 2.00 5.12 -5.07
N SER A 51 1.03 5.39 -4.17
CA SER A 51 0.70 4.44 -3.10
C SER A 51 0.28 3.08 -3.65
N MET A 52 -0.52 3.07 -4.71
CA MET A 52 -0.99 1.80 -5.31
C MET A 52 0.16 1.00 -5.92
N VAL A 53 1.18 1.67 -6.48
CA VAL A 53 2.41 1.00 -6.93
C VAL A 53 3.14 0.36 -5.76
N GLU A 54 3.39 1.11 -4.69
CA GLU A 54 4.07 0.59 -3.49
C GLU A 54 3.33 -0.61 -2.88
N VAL A 55 2.00 -0.53 -2.77
CA VAL A 55 1.16 -1.65 -2.30
C VAL A 55 1.29 -2.86 -3.24
N GLY A 56 1.24 -2.65 -4.56
CA GLY A 56 1.40 -3.71 -5.54
C GLY A 56 2.71 -4.47 -5.37
N GLU A 57 3.82 -3.74 -5.24
CA GLU A 57 5.16 -4.29 -5.00
C GLU A 57 5.22 -5.11 -3.71
N LEU A 58 4.66 -4.60 -2.61
CA LEU A 58 4.67 -5.27 -1.31
C LEU A 58 3.82 -6.56 -1.29
N LEU A 59 2.69 -6.54 -1.99
CA LEU A 59 1.75 -7.67 -2.03
C LEU A 59 2.06 -8.67 -3.14
N GLY A 60 2.96 -8.33 -4.07
CA GLY A 60 3.31 -9.17 -5.23
C GLY A 60 2.23 -9.20 -6.30
N VAL A 61 1.53 -8.08 -6.50
CA VAL A 61 0.45 -7.93 -7.49
C VAL A 61 0.66 -6.67 -8.34
N THR A 62 -0.01 -6.58 -9.48
CA THR A 62 0.15 -5.41 -10.36
C THR A 62 -0.56 -4.17 -9.78
N PRO A 63 -0.07 -2.95 -10.05
CA PRO A 63 -0.76 -1.72 -9.66
C PRO A 63 -2.18 -1.62 -10.23
N ALA A 64 -2.43 -2.23 -11.40
CA ALA A 64 -3.77 -2.31 -11.99
C ALA A 64 -4.73 -3.17 -11.15
N HIS A 65 -4.24 -4.26 -10.57
CA HIS A 65 -5.04 -5.07 -9.64
C HIS A 65 -5.38 -4.28 -8.36
N VAL A 66 -4.42 -3.54 -7.81
CA VAL A 66 -4.66 -2.64 -6.67
C VAL A 66 -5.69 -1.58 -7.02
N ARG A 67 -5.55 -0.92 -8.18
CA ARG A 67 -6.51 0.09 -8.67
C ARG A 67 -7.92 -0.48 -8.76
N GLY A 68 -8.08 -1.70 -9.28
CA GLY A 68 -9.38 -2.36 -9.38
C GLY A 68 -10.07 -2.52 -8.02
N VAL A 69 -9.31 -2.75 -6.95
CA VAL A 69 -9.84 -2.82 -5.58
C VAL A 69 -10.16 -1.44 -5.02
N VAL A 70 -9.32 -0.42 -5.28
CA VAL A 70 -9.53 0.96 -4.79
C VAL A 70 -10.78 1.62 -5.41
N THR A 71 -11.15 1.24 -6.63
CA THR A 71 -12.30 1.83 -7.35
C THR A 71 -13.62 1.07 -7.17
N PHE A 72 -13.62 -0.07 -6.48
CA PHE A 72 -14.82 -0.85 -6.19
C PHE A 72 -15.53 -0.30 -4.95
#